data_AF-A0A2K3KZ37-F1
#
_entry.id   AF-A0A2K3KZ37-F1
#
_cell.length_a   1.000
_cell.length_b   1.000
_cell.length_c   1.000
_cell.angle_alpha   90.00
_cell.angle_beta   90.00
_cell.angle_gamma   90.00
#
_symmetry.space_group_name_H-M   'P 1'
#
loop_
_entity.id
_entity.type
_entity.pdbx_description
1 polymer ?
#
loop_
_entity_poly.entity_id
_entity_poly.type
_entity_poly.pdbx_seq_one_letter_code
_entity_poly.pdbx_strand_id
1 'polypeptide(L)'
;REYREHVKDLTCISKDLDRIVIVDNNPFSFVLQPVNGIPCIPFSAGHPHDTQLLDVILPLLKQLSEQNDVRPLLYEKFHMTDWFQKQGIPASSWTV
;
A
#
# COMPACT_ATOMS: atom_id res chain seq x y z
N ARG A 1 -11.75 6.83 -17.51
CA ARG A 1 -10.77 7.65 -16.75
C ARG A 1 -11.19 7.71 -15.27
N GLU A 2 -11.66 6.61 -14.67
CA GLU A 2 -12.34 6.62 -13.35
C GLU A 2 -11.41 6.42 -12.15
N TYR A 3 -10.19 5.93 -12.34
CA TYR A 3 -9.29 5.63 -11.21
C TYR A 3 -8.65 6.87 -10.56
N ARG A 4 -8.96 8.10 -11.01
CA ARG A 4 -8.22 9.31 -10.59
C ARG A 4 -8.86 10.11 -9.46
N GLU A 5 -10.13 9.91 -9.13
CA GLU A 5 -10.83 10.86 -8.26
C GLU A 5 -10.44 10.76 -6.77
N HIS A 6 -9.76 9.70 -6.34
CA HIS A 6 -9.44 9.49 -4.92
C HIS A 6 -8.04 8.88 -4.69
N VAL A 7 -7.13 9.15 -5.62
CA VAL A 7 -5.73 8.71 -5.51
C VAL A 7 -4.99 9.57 -4.51
N LYS A 8 -4.24 8.93 -3.62
CA LYS A 8 -3.40 9.58 -2.61
C LYS A 8 -1.97 9.55 -3.12
N ASP A 9 -1.57 10.64 -3.78
CA ASP A 9 -0.20 10.79 -4.27
C ASP A 9 0.77 11.07 -3.11
N LEU A 10 1.60 10.08 -2.77
CA LEU A 10 2.55 10.19 -1.67
C LEU A 10 3.66 11.20 -1.94
N THR A 11 3.92 11.57 -3.21
CA THR A 11 4.92 12.58 -3.56
C THR A 11 4.54 13.98 -3.06
N CYS A 12 3.26 14.19 -2.73
CA CYS A 12 2.79 15.40 -2.08
C CYS A 12 3.27 15.53 -0.62
N ILE A 13 3.73 14.43 0.01
CA ILE A 13 4.25 14.41 1.38
C ILE A 13 5.77 14.52 1.38
N SER A 14 6.45 13.77 0.51
CA SER A 14 7.91 13.73 0.44
C SER A 14 8.37 13.31 -0.96
N LYS A 15 9.56 13.76 -1.35
CA LYS A 15 10.25 13.25 -2.56
C LYS A 15 10.93 11.91 -2.31
N ASP A 16 11.35 11.67 -1.07
CA ASP A 16 11.92 10.39 -0.66
C ASP A 16 10.84 9.56 0.04
N LEU A 17 10.59 8.37 -0.51
CA LEU A 17 9.53 7.47 -0.08
C LEU A 17 10.10 6.18 0.53
N ASP A 18 11.40 6.08 0.71
CA ASP A 18 12.10 4.93 1.31
C ASP A 18 11.55 4.57 2.71
N ARG A 19 11.05 5.55 3.47
CA ARG A 19 10.54 5.38 4.84
C ARG A 19 9.05 5.73 4.97
N ILE A 20 8.30 5.76 3.86
CA ILE A 20 6.86 6.09 3.86
C ILE A 20 6.03 4.86 3.46
N VAL A 21 4.95 4.60 4.22
CA VAL A 21 3.97 3.56 3.90
C VAL A 21 2.57 4.15 3.93
N ILE A 22 1.67 3.58 3.12
CA ILE A 22 0.24 3.85 3.17
C ILE A 22 -0.53 2.56 3.39
N VAL A 23 -1.35 2.54 4.45
CA VAL A 23 -2.25 1.42 4.74
C VAL A 23 -3.66 1.82 4.29
N ASP A 24 -4.25 1.07 3.38
CA ASP A 24 -5.57 1.38 2.85
C ASP A 24 -6.34 0.12 2.45
N ASN A 25 -7.65 0.13 2.64
CA ASN A 25 -8.54 -0.97 2.26
C ASN A 25 -8.99 -0.85 0.80
N ASN A 26 -8.67 0.25 0.13
CA ASN A 26 -8.82 0.42 -1.32
C ASN A 26 -7.44 0.47 -1.99
N PRO A 27 -7.01 -0.60 -2.69
CA PRO A 27 -5.73 -0.62 -3.39
C PRO A 27 -5.54 0.57 -4.34
N PHE A 28 -6.58 0.97 -5.07
CA PHE A 28 -6.49 2.06 -6.04
C PHE A 28 -6.12 3.41 -5.41
N SER A 29 -6.30 3.59 -4.11
CA SER A 29 -5.88 4.81 -3.41
C SER A 29 -4.36 5.02 -3.43
N PHE A 30 -3.56 3.97 -3.59
CA PHE A 30 -2.09 4.07 -3.68
C PHE A 30 -1.54 3.63 -5.04
N VAL A 31 -2.37 3.66 -6.09
CA VAL A 31 -1.98 3.20 -7.44
C VAL A 31 -0.74 3.90 -8.01
N LEU A 32 -0.42 5.13 -7.60
CA LEU A 32 0.76 5.84 -8.08
C LEU A 32 2.07 5.35 -7.43
N GLN A 33 2.00 4.79 -6.22
CA GLN A 33 3.15 4.27 -5.48
C GLN A 33 2.84 2.87 -4.92
N PRO A 34 2.64 1.87 -5.80
CA PRO A 34 2.18 0.53 -5.40
C PRO A 34 3.14 -0.17 -4.42
N VAL A 35 4.44 0.12 -4.51
CA VAL A 35 5.48 -0.46 -3.64
C VAL A 35 5.55 0.19 -2.25
N ASN A 36 4.75 1.22 -1.99
CA ASN A 36 4.58 1.82 -0.66
C ASN A 36 3.24 1.43 -0.01
N GLY A 37 2.40 0.67 -0.71
CA GLY A 37 1.05 0.31 -0.29
C GLY A 37 0.99 -0.97 0.54
N ILE A 38 0.22 -0.92 1.63
CA ILE A 38 -0.17 -2.05 2.46
C ILE A 38 -1.69 -2.21 2.31
N PRO A 39 -2.18 -3.16 1.49
CA PRO A 39 -3.61 -3.44 1.43
C PRO A 39 -4.09 -4.02 2.75
N CYS A 40 -5.14 -3.44 3.32
CA CYS A 40 -5.81 -3.99 4.51
C CYS A 40 -7.22 -4.48 4.19
N ILE A 41 -7.77 -5.31 5.08
CA ILE A 41 -9.14 -5.82 4.90
C ILE A 41 -10.10 -4.73 5.41
N PRO A 42 -11.18 -4.43 4.68
CA PRO A 42 -12.21 -3.53 5.19
C PRO A 42 -12.78 -4.05 6.51
N PHE A 43 -12.74 -3.20 7.55
CA PHE A 43 -13.46 -3.49 8.78
C PHE A 43 -14.98 -3.53 8.52
N SER A 44 -15.68 -4.46 9.16
CA SER A 44 -17.13 -4.56 9.12
C SER A 44 -17.68 -4.75 10.53
N ALA A 45 -18.81 -4.10 10.82
CA ALA A 45 -19.49 -4.26 12.11
C ALA A 45 -19.92 -5.73 12.39
N GLY A 46 -19.98 -6.57 11.36
CA GLY A 46 -20.21 -8.02 11.51
C GLY A 46 -19.02 -8.80 12.08
N HIS A 47 -17.84 -8.18 12.20
CA HIS A 47 -16.61 -8.79 12.72
C HIS A 47 -16.07 -7.99 13.92
N PRO A 48 -16.77 -7.97 15.07
CA PRO A 48 -16.37 -7.17 16.23
C PRO A 48 -15.07 -7.67 16.90
N HIS A 49 -14.63 -8.88 16.56
CA HIS A 49 -13.38 -9.48 17.02
C HIS A 49 -12.28 -9.42 15.95
N ASP A 50 -12.40 -8.54 14.95
CA ASP A 50 -11.32 -8.29 14.00
C ASP A 50 -10.08 -7.78 14.74
N THR A 51 -8.97 -8.46 14.54
CA THR A 51 -7.66 -8.15 15.12
C THR A 51 -6.61 -7.89 14.04
N GLN A 52 -7.00 -7.63 12.78
CA GLN A 52 -6.03 -7.50 11.68
C GLN A 52 -4.95 -6.46 11.96
N LEU A 53 -5.34 -5.33 12.55
CA LEU A 53 -4.38 -4.28 12.89
C LEU A 53 -3.33 -4.77 13.90
N LEU A 54 -3.75 -5.55 14.89
CA LEU A 54 -2.88 -6.07 15.95
C LEU A 54 -2.02 -7.25 15.46
N ASP A 55 -2.60 -8.16 14.68
CA ASP A 55 -1.98 -9.45 14.36
C ASP A 55 -1.22 -9.43 13.04
N VAL A 56 -1.57 -8.51 12.13
CA VAL A 56 -0.99 -8.44 10.77
C VAL A 56 -0.26 -7.14 10.56
N ILE A 57 -0.93 -6.00 10.77
CA ILE A 57 -0.35 -4.69 10.46
C ILE A 57 0.75 -4.33 11.44
N LEU A 58 0.53 -4.47 12.75
CA LEU A 58 1.53 -4.11 13.76
C LEU A 58 2.84 -4.90 13.62
N PRO A 59 2.85 -6.25 13.47
CA PRO A 59 4.09 -6.99 13.24
C PRO A 59 4.81 -6.55 11.96
N LEU A 60 4.06 -6.32 10.88
CA LEU A 60 4.64 -5.80 9.64
C LEU A 60 5.29 -4.42 9.84
N LEU A 61 4.62 -3.49 10.52
CA LEU A 61 5.18 -2.17 10.80
C LEU A 61 6.45 -2.25 11.66
N LYS A 62 6.52 -3.20 12.60
CA LYS A 62 7.75 -3.47 13.37
C LYS A 62 8.89 -3.91 12.45
N GLN A 63 8.65 -4.88 11.57
CA GLN A 63 9.66 -5.32 10.59
C GLN A 63 10.12 -4.18 9.68
N LEU A 64 9.18 -3.37 9.19
CA LEU A 64 9.49 -2.22 8.33
C LEU A 64 10.26 -1.11 9.06
N SER A 65 10.06 -0.96 10.37
CA SER A 65 10.78 0.06 11.16
C SER A 65 12.30 -0.17 11.17
N GLU A 66 12.72 -1.42 10.99
CA GLU A 66 14.12 -1.87 10.94
C GLU A 66 14.76 -1.70 9.54
N GLN A 67 13.97 -1.41 8.51
CA GLN A 67 14.45 -1.31 7.13
C GLN A 67 14.79 0.13 6.74
N ASN A 68 15.95 0.38 6.13
CA ASN A 68 16.26 1.70 5.56
C ASN A 68 15.35 2.05 4.38
N ASP A 69 14.89 1.04 3.63
CA ASP A 69 13.91 1.19 2.55
C ASP A 69 12.79 0.16 2.72
N VAL A 70 11.54 0.61 2.85
CA VAL A 70 10.37 -0.24 3.04
C VAL A 70 9.91 -0.95 1.76
N ARG A 71 10.25 -0.40 0.59
CA ARG A 71 9.69 -0.80 -0.71
C ARG A 71 10.07 -2.23 -1.12
N PRO A 72 11.32 -2.71 -0.96
CA PRO A 72 11.67 -4.09 -1.32
C PRO A 72 10.86 -5.13 -0.53
N LEU A 73 10.70 -4.92 0.79
CA LEU A 73 9.94 -5.83 1.65
C LEU A 73 8.46 -5.81 1.30
N LEU A 74 7.89 -4.63 1.05
CA LEU A 74 6.48 -4.50 0.63
C LEU A 74 6.22 -5.13 -0.73
N TYR A 75 7.16 -4.99 -1.69
CA TYR A 75 7.08 -5.64 -2.98
C TYR A 75 7.06 -7.17 -2.83
N GLU A 76 7.99 -7.74 -2.07
CA GLU A 76 8.05 -9.18 -1.80
C GLU A 76 6.78 -9.69 -1.09
N LYS A 77 6.22 -8.89 -0.18
CA LYS A 77 5.06 -9.31 0.61
C LYS A 77 3.74 -9.28 -0.16
N PHE A 78 3.54 -8.26 -0.99
CA PHE A 78 2.22 -7.97 -1.58
C PHE A 78 2.16 -8.04 -3.09
N HIS A 79 3.29 -7.89 -3.79
CA HIS A 79 3.34 -7.88 -5.25
C HIS A 79 2.32 -6.91 -5.88
N MET A 80 2.12 -5.74 -5.28
CA MET A 80 1.06 -4.81 -5.70
C MET A 80 1.23 -4.33 -7.13
N THR A 81 2.47 -4.17 -7.60
CA THR A 81 2.79 -3.86 -8.99
C THR A 81 2.23 -4.91 -9.95
N ASP A 82 2.44 -6.19 -9.65
CA ASP A 82 1.98 -7.32 -10.47
C ASP A 82 0.46 -7.46 -10.38
N TRP A 83 -0.10 -7.20 -9.19
CA TRP A 83 -1.55 -7.16 -8.98
C TRP A 83 -2.20 -6.09 -9.86
N PHE A 84 -1.67 -4.85 -9.88
CA PHE A 84 -2.19 -3.76 -10.72
C PHE A 84 -2.05 -4.06 -12.21
N GLN A 85 -0.93 -4.64 -12.64
CA GLN A 85 -0.75 -5.07 -14.02
C GLN A 85 -1.81 -6.10 -14.45
N LYS A 86 -2.13 -7.06 -13.57
CA LYS A 86 -3.23 -8.02 -13.79
C LYS A 86 -4.61 -7.34 -13.85
N GLN A 87 -4.79 -6.19 -13.21
CA GLN A 87 -5.99 -5.36 -13.34
C GLN A 87 -5.97 -4.44 -14.59
N GLY A 88 -4.95 -4.55 -15.46
CA GLY A 88 -4.83 -3.75 -16.67
C GLY A 88 -4.22 -2.36 -16.46
N ILE A 89 -3.61 -2.10 -15.30
CA ILE A 89 -2.91 -0.83 -15.02
C ILE A 89 -1.42 -1.00 -15.37
N PRO A 90 -0.91 -0.30 -16.41
CA PRO A 90 0.48 -0.42 -16.82
C PRO A 90 1.42 0.33 -15.86
N ALA A 91 2.68 -0.10 -15.80
CA ALA A 91 3.71 0.54 -14.97
C ALA A 91 3.95 2.02 -15.31
N SER A 92 3.62 2.47 -16.53
CA SER A 92 3.64 3.89 -16.92
C SER A 92 2.63 4.76 -16.17
N SER A 93 1.73 4.14 -15.40
CA SER A 93 0.76 4.85 -14.55
C SER A 93 1.32 5.20 -13.17
N TRP A 94 2.50 4.69 -12.82
CA TRP A 94 3.12 4.90 -11.50
C TRP A 94 4.06 6.10 -11.54
N THR A 95 4.16 6.82 -10.43
CA THR A 95 5.07 7.95 -10.27
C THR A 95 6.36 7.44 -9.63
N VAL A 96 7.50 7.81 -10.21
CA VAL A 96 8.84 7.52 -9.67
C VAL A 96 9.12 8.40 -8.46
#